data_AF-A0A1U7TM56-F1
#
_entry.id   AF-A0A1U7TM56-F1
#
_cell.length_a   1.000
_cell.length_b   1.000
_cell.length_c   1.000
_cell.angle_alpha   90.00
_cell.angle_beta   90.00
_cell.angle_gamma   90.00
#
_symmetry.space_group_name_H-M   'P 1'
#
loop_
_entity.id
_entity.type
_entity.pdbx_description
1 polymer ?
#
loop_
_entity_poly.entity_id
_entity_poly.type
_entity_poly.pdbx_seq_one_letter_code
_entity_poly.pdbx_strand_id
1 'polypeptide(L)'
;MSRRSLEDRDAQTRQLQDAVTNVEKHFGELCQIFAAYVRKTARLRDKADLLVNELNLYASTETPHLKQGLQNVADEFAKLQDYRQAEVERLETKVVEPLKAYGNIVKIKRDDLKETLRARNQEAKQLIQLERTRQRNPSDRHVISQAESELHRATIAATRTSHHLEETIDNFEKKKIKDIKVFRNSLYAPGYLPRLDIVRANSKSPLQRLLSAKCVSGTGQVSTSQIRKDQLAEDDEGEKSVFTEENSFS
;
A
#
# COMPACT_ATOMS: atom_id res chain seq x y z
N MET A 1 24.99 0.57 31.96
CA MET A 1 24.35 1.31 30.85
C MET A 1 23.83 2.64 31.37
N SER A 2 24.02 3.74 30.64
CA SER A 2 23.43 5.03 31.01
C SER A 2 21.93 5.00 30.73
N ARG A 3 21.12 5.61 31.60
CA ARG A 3 19.66 5.75 31.46
C ARG A 3 19.25 6.30 30.08
N ARG A 4 20.06 7.21 29.52
CA ARG A 4 19.88 7.75 28.17
C ARG A 4 19.89 6.67 27.08
N SER A 5 20.80 5.71 27.16
CA SER A 5 20.91 4.62 26.18
C SER A 5 19.70 3.67 26.21
N LEU A 6 19.02 3.54 27.35
CA LEU A 6 17.77 2.76 27.44
C LEU A 6 16.59 3.50 26.83
N GLU A 7 16.49 4.81 27.10
CA GLU A 7 15.46 5.71 26.55
C GLU A 7 15.57 5.80 25.02
N ASP A 8 16.79 5.87 24.46
CA ASP A 8 17.03 5.91 23.01
C ASP A 8 16.58 4.60 22.32
N ARG A 9 16.90 3.45 22.91
CA ARG A 9 16.51 2.13 22.37
C ARG A 9 14.98 1.94 22.43
N ASP A 10 14.31 2.48 23.47
CA ASP A 10 12.85 2.44 23.58
C ASP A 10 12.18 3.31 22.53
N ALA A 11 12.74 4.50 22.26
CA ALA A 11 12.29 5.37 21.18
C ALA A 11 12.42 4.69 19.81
N GLN A 12 13.56 4.06 19.52
CA GLN A 12 13.78 3.30 18.27
C GLN A 12 12.75 2.19 18.07
N THR A 13 12.46 1.43 19.13
CA THR A 13 11.49 0.32 19.10
C THR A 13 10.08 0.82 18.81
N ARG A 14 9.67 1.93 19.45
CA ARG A 14 8.37 2.59 19.19
C ARG A 14 8.31 3.15 17.78
N GLN A 15 9.36 3.81 17.32
CA GLN A 15 9.44 4.37 15.98
C GLN A 15 9.24 3.29 14.91
N LEU A 16 9.91 2.14 15.02
CA LEU A 16 9.70 1.04 14.06
C LEU A 16 8.27 0.47 14.16
N GLN A 17 7.75 0.28 15.38
CA GLN A 17 6.38 -0.21 15.60
C GLN A 17 5.35 0.69 14.90
N ASP A 18 5.47 2.00 15.09
CA ASP A 18 4.57 3.00 14.49
C ASP A 18 4.72 3.02 12.97
N ALA A 19 5.96 2.98 12.46
CA ALA A 19 6.23 2.94 11.03
C ALA A 19 5.63 1.69 10.37
N VAL A 20 5.80 0.50 10.97
CA VAL A 20 5.25 -0.77 10.47
C VAL A 20 3.72 -0.72 10.46
N THR A 21 3.11 -0.23 11.54
CA THR A 21 1.64 -0.09 11.67
C THR A 21 1.07 0.88 10.63
N ASN A 22 1.71 2.04 10.45
CA ASN A 22 1.30 3.04 9.49
C ASN A 22 1.41 2.53 8.04
N VAL A 23 2.49 1.80 7.72
CA VAL A 23 2.68 1.22 6.39
C VAL A 23 1.66 0.14 6.12
N GLU A 24 1.44 -0.78 7.07
CA GLU A 24 0.43 -1.85 6.91
C GLU A 24 -0.95 -1.26 6.57
N LYS A 25 -1.37 -0.23 7.30
CA LYS A 25 -2.63 0.45 7.05
C LYS A 25 -2.63 1.19 5.71
N HIS A 26 -1.76 2.19 5.57
CA HIS A 26 -1.87 3.13 4.46
C HIS A 26 -1.39 2.54 3.14
N PHE A 27 -0.33 1.74 3.13
CA PHE A 27 0.09 1.08 1.89
C PHE A 27 -0.88 -0.05 1.51
N GLY A 28 -1.52 -0.70 2.49
CA GLY A 28 -2.61 -1.63 2.25
C GLY A 28 -3.80 -0.96 1.56
N GLU A 29 -4.30 0.14 2.12
CA GLU A 29 -5.38 0.95 1.52
C GLU A 29 -5.01 1.47 0.12
N LEU A 30 -3.80 2.02 -0.03
CA LEU A 30 -3.30 2.48 -1.33
C LEU A 30 -3.25 1.33 -2.34
N CYS A 31 -2.76 0.15 -1.95
CA CYS A 31 -2.68 -1.02 -2.82
C CYS A 31 -4.07 -1.40 -3.36
N GLN A 32 -5.07 -1.46 -2.47
CA GLN A 32 -6.44 -1.79 -2.84
C GLN A 32 -7.04 -0.75 -3.80
N ILE A 33 -6.85 0.53 -3.51
CA ILE A 33 -7.38 1.62 -4.34
C ILE A 33 -6.70 1.65 -5.70
N PHE A 34 -5.37 1.53 -5.77
CA PHE A 34 -4.64 1.49 -7.04
C PHE A 34 -5.01 0.25 -7.87
N ALA A 35 -5.11 -0.93 -7.26
CA ALA A 35 -5.55 -2.13 -7.96
C ALA A 35 -6.98 -1.99 -8.51
N ALA A 36 -7.89 -1.36 -7.76
CA ALA A 36 -9.24 -1.06 -8.24
C ALA A 36 -9.24 -0.03 -9.38
N TYR A 37 -8.41 1.01 -9.28
CA TYR A 37 -8.26 2.02 -10.33
C TYR A 37 -7.78 1.39 -11.65
N VAL A 38 -6.70 0.62 -11.59
CA VAL A 38 -6.14 -0.11 -12.74
C VAL A 38 -7.19 -1.00 -13.39
N ARG A 39 -7.92 -1.81 -12.61
CA ARG A 39 -8.99 -2.67 -13.13
C ARG A 39 -10.09 -1.86 -13.83
N LYS A 40 -10.46 -0.70 -13.29
CA LYS A 40 -11.43 0.21 -13.95
C LYS A 40 -10.88 0.78 -15.26
N THR A 41 -9.59 1.10 -15.32
CA THR A 41 -8.93 1.56 -16.55
C THR A 41 -8.90 0.46 -17.61
N ALA A 42 -8.61 -0.79 -17.24
CA ALA A 42 -8.68 -1.94 -18.14
C ALA A 42 -10.11 -2.16 -18.68
N ARG A 43 -11.13 -2.09 -17.81
CA ARG A 43 -12.54 -2.17 -18.23
C ARG A 43 -12.95 -1.05 -19.19
N LEU A 44 -12.38 0.15 -19.06
CA LEU A 44 -12.62 1.24 -20.00
C LEU A 44 -12.05 0.92 -21.39
N ARG A 45 -10.86 0.31 -21.45
CA ARG A 45 -10.27 -0.21 -22.69
C ARG A 45 -11.19 -1.27 -23.32
N ASP A 46 -11.70 -2.22 -22.54
CA ASP A 46 -12.61 -3.26 -23.05
C ASP A 46 -13.87 -2.65 -23.71
N LYS A 47 -14.43 -1.58 -23.12
CA LYS A 47 -15.55 -0.85 -23.73
C LYS A 47 -15.17 -0.12 -25.00
N ALA A 48 -13.94 0.37 -25.08
CA ALA A 48 -13.44 1.00 -26.28
C ALA A 48 -13.26 -0.01 -27.42
N ASP A 49 -12.83 -1.24 -27.13
CA ASP A 49 -12.74 -2.32 -28.14
C ASP A 49 -14.12 -2.64 -28.75
N LEU A 50 -15.17 -2.66 -27.93
CA LEU A 50 -16.55 -2.80 -28.43
C LEU A 50 -16.93 -1.66 -29.36
N LEU A 51 -16.54 -0.42 -29.04
CA LEU A 51 -16.83 0.75 -29.87
C LEU A 51 -16.07 0.70 -31.21
N VAL A 52 -14.80 0.29 -31.20
CA VAL A 52 -14.00 0.09 -32.42
C VAL A 52 -14.67 -0.95 -33.32
N ASN A 53 -15.15 -2.06 -32.74
CA ASN A 53 -15.85 -3.10 -33.49
C ASN A 53 -17.16 -2.59 -34.11
N GLU A 54 -17.97 -1.85 -33.35
CA GLU A 54 -19.22 -1.28 -33.85
C GLU A 54 -18.99 -0.25 -34.97
N LEU A 55 -17.95 0.59 -34.84
CA LEU A 55 -17.55 1.53 -35.89
C LEU A 55 -17.18 0.81 -37.19
N ASN A 56 -16.42 -0.29 -37.09
CA ASN A 56 -16.04 -1.08 -38.26
C ASN A 56 -17.23 -1.83 -38.88
N LEU A 57 -18.18 -2.28 -38.06
CA LEU A 57 -19.42 -2.90 -38.53
C LEU A 57 -20.26 -1.88 -39.31
N TYR A 58 -20.47 -0.68 -38.75
CA TYR A 58 -21.20 0.39 -39.42
C TYR A 58 -20.49 0.87 -40.69
N ALA A 59 -19.16 1.00 -40.65
CA ALA A 59 -18.37 1.35 -41.83
C ALA A 59 -18.61 0.38 -43.01
N SER A 60 -18.90 -0.89 -42.72
CA SER A 60 -19.17 -1.90 -43.75
C SER A 60 -20.52 -1.74 -44.44
N THR A 61 -21.45 -0.96 -43.88
CA THR A 61 -22.76 -0.67 -44.49
C THR A 61 -22.78 0.64 -45.28
N GLU A 62 -21.71 1.42 -45.21
CA GLU A 62 -21.67 2.79 -45.71
C GLU A 62 -20.99 2.96 -47.07
N THR A 63 -21.23 4.11 -47.69
CA THR A 63 -20.56 4.50 -48.95
C THR A 63 -19.03 4.55 -48.79
N PRO A 64 -18.23 4.35 -49.87
CA PRO A 64 -16.78 4.22 -49.74
C PRO A 64 -16.07 5.36 -48.98
N HIS A 65 -16.49 6.61 -49.21
CA HIS A 65 -15.91 7.76 -48.50
C HIS A 65 -16.25 7.77 -47.02
N LEU A 66 -17.50 7.44 -46.67
CA LEU A 66 -17.94 7.41 -45.27
C LEU A 66 -17.36 6.19 -44.53
N LYS A 67 -17.29 5.03 -45.21
CA LYS A 67 -16.58 3.84 -44.74
C LYS A 67 -15.15 4.18 -44.34
N GLN A 68 -14.39 4.84 -45.23
CA GLN A 68 -13.02 5.23 -44.94
C GLN A 68 -12.93 6.19 -43.74
N GLY A 69 -13.86 7.15 -43.65
CA GLY A 69 -13.93 8.07 -42.50
C GLY A 69 -14.16 7.35 -41.17
N LEU A 70 -15.09 6.39 -41.13
CA LEU A 70 -15.40 5.59 -39.93
C LEU A 70 -14.24 4.67 -39.55
N GLN A 71 -13.59 4.04 -40.53
CA GLN A 71 -12.41 3.20 -40.29
C GLN A 71 -11.24 4.03 -39.73
N ASN A 72 -11.00 5.24 -40.25
CA ASN A 72 -9.98 6.13 -39.70
C ASN A 72 -10.26 6.49 -38.23
N VAL A 73 -11.53 6.72 -37.86
CA VAL A 73 -11.91 6.97 -36.45
C VAL A 73 -11.66 5.73 -35.59
N ALA A 74 -12.02 4.54 -36.08
CA ALA A 74 -11.79 3.29 -35.39
C ALA A 74 -10.29 3.05 -35.14
N ASP A 75 -9.45 3.27 -36.16
CA ASP A 75 -7.99 3.11 -36.08
C ASP A 75 -7.33 4.09 -35.09
N GLU A 76 -7.71 5.37 -35.13
CA GLU A 76 -7.18 6.36 -34.17
C GLU A 76 -7.65 6.07 -32.74
N PHE A 77 -8.88 5.60 -32.57
CA PHE A 77 -9.40 5.23 -31.25
C PHE A 77 -8.75 3.95 -30.70
N ALA A 78 -8.41 2.98 -31.56
CA ALA A 78 -7.64 1.79 -31.20
C ALA A 78 -6.22 2.15 -30.72
N LYS A 79 -5.50 3.03 -31.44
CA LYS A 79 -4.19 3.55 -31.00
C LYS A 79 -4.27 4.22 -29.63
N LEU A 80 -5.35 4.96 -29.37
CA LEU A 80 -5.59 5.56 -28.05
C LEU A 80 -5.73 4.48 -26.95
N GLN A 81 -6.31 3.32 -27.27
CA GLN A 81 -6.42 2.20 -26.33
C GLN A 81 -5.09 1.48 -26.11
N ASP A 82 -4.21 1.40 -27.09
CA ASP A 82 -2.85 0.86 -26.91
C ASP A 82 -2.09 1.65 -25.82
N TYR A 83 -2.24 2.98 -25.80
CA TYR A 83 -1.69 3.81 -24.72
C TYR A 83 -2.32 3.51 -23.36
N ARG A 84 -3.64 3.27 -23.30
CA ARG A 84 -4.32 2.85 -22.06
C ARG A 84 -3.84 1.48 -21.59
N GLN A 85 -3.61 0.54 -22.50
CA GLN A 85 -3.08 -0.77 -22.16
C GLN A 85 -1.67 -0.65 -21.57
N ALA A 86 -0.80 0.15 -22.20
CA ALA A 86 0.52 0.43 -21.66
C ALA A 86 0.47 1.16 -20.29
N GLU A 87 -0.56 1.97 -20.03
CA GLU A 87 -0.81 2.55 -18.71
C GLU A 87 -1.21 1.50 -17.66
N VAL A 88 -2.14 0.61 -17.99
CA VAL A 88 -2.58 -0.49 -17.11
C VAL A 88 -1.37 -1.32 -16.69
N GLU A 89 -0.61 -1.86 -17.64
CA GLU A 89 0.56 -2.72 -17.36
C GLU A 89 1.63 -2.00 -16.53
N ARG A 90 1.87 -0.71 -16.84
CA ARG A 90 2.85 0.11 -16.12
C ARG A 90 2.42 0.31 -14.67
N LEU A 91 1.16 0.65 -14.42
CA LEU A 91 0.67 0.88 -13.06
C LEU A 91 0.59 -0.44 -12.27
N GLU A 92 0.20 -1.55 -12.89
CA GLU A 92 0.23 -2.87 -12.25
C GLU A 92 1.64 -3.21 -11.79
N THR A 93 2.60 -3.16 -12.71
CA THR A 93 3.97 -3.61 -12.46
C THR A 93 4.75 -2.66 -11.55
N LYS A 94 4.57 -1.35 -11.72
CA LYS A 94 5.41 -0.34 -11.05
C LYS A 94 4.78 0.26 -9.80
N VAL A 95 3.48 0.06 -9.56
CA VAL A 95 2.78 0.62 -8.40
C VAL A 95 2.09 -0.48 -7.60
N VAL A 96 1.21 -1.26 -8.22
CA VAL A 96 0.39 -2.25 -7.49
C VAL A 96 1.24 -3.37 -6.93
N GLU A 97 2.08 -4.02 -7.75
CA GLU A 97 2.92 -5.13 -7.29
C GLU A 97 3.93 -4.72 -6.19
N PRO A 98 4.64 -3.58 -6.28
CA PRO A 98 5.47 -3.10 -5.19
C PRO A 98 4.67 -2.80 -3.91
N LEU A 99 3.49 -2.18 -4.00
CA LEU A 99 2.62 -1.95 -2.84
C LEU A 99 2.18 -3.27 -2.19
N LYS A 100 1.82 -4.27 -3.00
CA LYS A 100 1.47 -5.62 -2.52
C LYS A 100 2.62 -6.29 -1.78
N ALA A 101 3.85 -6.14 -2.27
CA ALA A 101 5.04 -6.67 -1.61
C ALA A 101 5.28 -6.10 -0.20
N TYR A 102 4.76 -4.90 0.12
CA TYR A 102 4.84 -4.36 1.47
C TYR A 102 4.11 -5.21 2.52
N GLY A 103 3.12 -6.03 2.14
CA GLY A 103 2.50 -6.97 3.08
C GLY A 103 3.51 -7.95 3.68
N ASN A 104 4.37 -8.55 2.85
CA ASN A 104 5.44 -9.44 3.32
C ASN A 104 6.54 -8.68 4.06
N ILE A 105 6.89 -7.48 3.62
CA ILE A 105 7.92 -6.66 4.26
C ILE A 105 7.50 -6.28 5.68
N VAL A 106 6.25 -5.82 5.87
CA VAL A 106 5.67 -5.49 7.17
C VAL A 106 5.68 -6.71 8.09
N LYS A 107 5.32 -7.90 7.58
CA LYS A 107 5.37 -9.14 8.34
C LYS A 107 6.78 -9.46 8.85
N ILE A 108 7.79 -9.43 7.98
CA ILE A 108 9.19 -9.68 8.35
C ILE A 108 9.65 -8.65 9.40
N LYS A 109 9.39 -7.36 9.15
CA LYS A 109 9.80 -6.27 10.07
C LYS A 109 9.14 -6.38 11.44
N ARG A 110 7.90 -6.89 11.51
CA ARG A 110 7.21 -7.19 12.77
C ARG A 110 7.87 -8.34 13.52
N ASP A 111 8.36 -9.35 12.82
CA ASP A 111 9.06 -10.48 13.45
C ASP A 111 10.46 -10.07 13.96
N ASP A 112 11.21 -9.27 13.19
CA ASP A 112 12.48 -8.64 13.64
C ASP A 112 12.28 -7.81 14.94
N LEU A 113 11.17 -7.05 14.98
CA LEU A 113 10.81 -6.23 16.14
C LEU A 113 10.45 -7.08 17.36
N LYS A 114 9.72 -8.19 17.18
CA LYS A 114 9.42 -9.15 18.26
C LYS A 114 10.70 -9.76 18.82
N GLU A 115 11.66 -10.12 17.95
CA GLU A 115 12.94 -10.67 18.39
C GLU A 115 13.73 -9.65 19.22
N THR A 116 13.79 -8.41 18.75
CA THR A 116 14.43 -7.30 19.48
C THR A 116 13.78 -7.10 20.86
N LEU A 117 12.45 -7.06 20.91
CA LEU A 117 11.70 -6.94 22.17
C LEU A 117 11.97 -8.12 23.12
N ARG A 118 12.06 -9.35 22.62
CA ARG A 118 12.39 -10.53 23.44
C ARG A 118 13.79 -10.42 24.06
N ALA A 119 14.80 -10.03 23.28
CA ALA A 119 16.17 -9.86 23.79
C ALA A 119 16.23 -8.79 24.89
N ARG A 120 15.53 -7.66 24.69
CA ARG A 120 15.47 -6.57 25.68
C ARG A 120 14.70 -6.95 26.94
N ASN A 121 13.58 -7.64 26.81
CA ASN A 121 12.83 -8.15 27.96
C ASN A 121 13.64 -9.17 28.76
N GLN A 122 14.44 -10.00 28.09
CA GLN A 122 15.35 -10.94 28.76
C GLN A 122 16.47 -10.22 29.50
N GLU A 123 17.08 -9.20 28.90
CA GLU A 123 18.06 -8.33 29.56
C GLU A 123 17.47 -7.67 30.83
N ALA A 124 16.27 -7.09 30.74
CA ALA A 124 15.60 -6.48 31.88
C ALA A 124 15.29 -7.49 33.01
N LYS A 125 14.87 -8.71 32.67
CA LYS A 125 14.65 -9.79 33.65
C LYS A 125 15.94 -10.17 34.36
N GLN A 126 17.05 -10.29 33.63
CA GLN A 126 18.34 -10.66 34.21
C GLN A 126 18.92 -9.56 35.11
N LEU A 127 18.67 -8.28 34.79
CA LEU A 127 19.01 -7.16 35.66
C LEU A 127 18.29 -7.25 37.02
N ILE A 128 16.97 -7.41 36.98
CA ILE A 128 16.15 -7.54 38.21
C ILE A 128 16.57 -8.78 39.02
N GLN A 129 16.88 -9.89 38.35
CA GLN A 129 17.33 -11.11 39.01
C GLN A 129 18.67 -10.90 39.72
N LEU A 130 19.64 -10.25 39.08
CA LEU A 130 20.94 -9.95 39.69
C LEU A 130 20.78 -9.04 40.92
N GLU A 131 19.95 -8.00 40.85
CA GLU A 131 19.68 -7.10 41.97
C GLU A 131 19.09 -7.85 43.17
N ARG A 132 18.12 -8.75 42.92
CA ARG A 132 17.51 -9.60 43.96
C ARG A 132 18.51 -10.56 44.58
N THR A 133 19.35 -11.21 43.78
CA THR A 133 20.39 -12.13 44.27
C THR A 133 21.37 -11.40 45.19
N ARG A 134 21.82 -10.19 44.79
CA ARG A 134 22.72 -9.35 45.60
C ARG A 134 22.09 -8.94 46.93
N GLN A 135 20.80 -8.61 46.95
CA GLN A 135 20.09 -8.22 48.18
C GLN A 135 19.84 -9.41 49.12
N ARG A 136 19.53 -10.59 48.56
CA ARG A 136 19.13 -11.76 49.35
C ARG A 136 20.31 -12.42 50.07
N ASN A 137 21.45 -12.54 49.40
CA ASN A 137 22.65 -13.14 50.00
C ASN A 137 23.94 -12.52 49.44
N PRO A 138 24.39 -11.39 49.99
CA PRO A 138 25.56 -10.66 49.47
C PRO A 138 26.89 -11.41 49.62
N SER A 139 26.94 -12.45 50.46
CA SER A 139 28.15 -13.25 50.68
C SER A 139 28.31 -14.40 49.68
N ASP A 140 27.24 -14.77 48.97
CA ASP A 140 27.26 -15.84 47.97
C ASP A 140 27.84 -15.36 46.64
N ARG A 141 29.17 -15.21 46.62
CA ARG A 141 29.91 -14.74 45.45
C ARG A 141 29.73 -15.64 44.24
N HIS A 142 29.52 -16.94 44.44
CA HIS A 142 29.38 -17.89 43.33
C HIS A 142 28.07 -17.65 42.57
N VAL A 143 26.94 -17.58 43.29
CA VAL A 143 25.64 -17.34 42.66
C VAL A 143 25.54 -15.93 42.05
N ILE A 144 26.14 -14.92 42.69
CA ILE A 144 26.22 -13.57 42.13
C ILE A 144 27.01 -13.58 40.81
N SER A 145 28.18 -14.23 40.76
CA SER A 145 29.01 -14.32 39.56
C SER A 145 28.32 -15.05 38.40
N GLN A 146 27.52 -16.08 38.72
CA GLN A 146 26.70 -16.77 37.72
C GLN A 146 25.62 -15.83 37.14
N ALA A 147 24.88 -15.12 37.99
CA ALA A 147 23.85 -14.17 37.56
C ALA A 147 24.45 -13.00 36.75
N GLU A 148 25.65 -12.53 37.11
CA GLU A 148 26.39 -11.52 36.34
C GLU A 148 26.76 -12.04 34.94
N SER A 149 27.17 -13.30 34.82
CA SER A 149 27.48 -13.93 33.54
C SER A 149 26.24 -14.08 32.65
N GLU A 150 25.10 -14.45 33.23
CA GLU A 150 23.81 -14.53 32.52
C GLU A 150 23.33 -13.15 32.04
N LEU A 151 23.42 -12.13 32.90
CA LEU A 151 23.12 -10.75 32.54
C LEU A 151 24.05 -10.26 31.43
N HIS A 152 25.35 -10.56 31.50
CA HIS A 152 26.31 -10.15 30.48
C HIS A 152 25.96 -10.74 29.10
N ARG A 153 25.60 -12.03 29.03
CA ARG A 153 25.13 -12.65 27.78
C ARG A 153 23.85 -12.01 27.25
N ALA A 154 22.87 -11.77 28.11
CA ALA A 154 21.61 -11.12 27.72
C ALA A 154 21.84 -9.68 27.23
N THR A 155 22.76 -8.95 27.87
CA THR A 155 23.19 -7.60 27.48
C THR A 155 23.78 -7.60 26.08
N ILE A 156 24.74 -8.50 25.79
CA ILE A 156 25.36 -8.61 24.47
C ILE A 156 24.30 -8.87 23.40
N ALA A 157 23.38 -9.81 23.64
CA ALA A 157 22.30 -10.11 22.71
C ALA A 157 21.40 -8.89 22.45
N ALA A 158 21.01 -8.19 23.51
CA ALA A 158 20.12 -7.04 23.42
C ALA A 158 20.80 -5.83 22.73
N THR A 159 22.10 -5.62 22.93
CA THR A 159 22.90 -4.62 22.20
C THR A 159 22.99 -4.95 20.72
N ARG A 160 23.27 -6.22 20.38
CA ARG A 160 23.33 -6.68 18.98
C ARG A 160 22.01 -6.44 18.24
N THR A 161 20.88 -6.81 18.84
CA THR A 161 19.55 -6.60 18.22
C THR A 161 19.21 -5.11 18.10
N SER A 162 19.66 -4.26 19.03
CA SER A 162 19.43 -2.82 18.95
C SER A 162 20.18 -2.16 17.78
N HIS A 163 21.44 -2.53 17.53
CA HIS A 163 22.15 -2.04 16.33
C HIS A 163 21.49 -2.51 15.04
N HIS A 164 21.07 -3.78 14.99
CA HIS A 164 20.34 -4.29 13.82
C HIS A 164 19.00 -3.59 13.59
N LEU A 165 18.31 -3.20 14.66
CA LEU A 165 17.06 -2.45 14.60
C LEU A 165 17.25 -1.07 13.94
N GLU A 166 18.33 -0.36 14.28
CA GLU A 166 18.67 0.95 13.72
C GLU A 166 18.87 0.87 12.19
N GLU A 167 19.66 -0.09 11.73
CA GLU A 167 19.86 -0.35 10.29
C GLU A 167 18.53 -0.73 9.60
N THR A 168 17.69 -1.51 10.28
CA THR A 168 16.38 -1.91 9.78
C THR A 168 15.45 -0.71 9.59
N ILE A 169 15.41 0.22 10.54
CA ILE A 169 14.60 1.45 10.46
C ILE A 169 15.05 2.28 9.25
N ASP A 170 16.36 2.55 9.16
CA ASP A 170 16.94 3.35 8.08
C ASP A 170 16.67 2.76 6.69
N ASN A 171 16.88 1.45 6.54
CA ASN A 171 16.64 0.76 5.28
C ASN A 171 15.16 0.77 4.90
N PHE A 172 14.27 0.65 5.89
CA PHE A 172 12.84 0.70 5.66
C PHE A 172 12.38 2.09 5.18
N GLU A 173 12.86 3.16 5.80
CA GLU A 173 12.59 4.54 5.36
C GLU A 173 13.12 4.81 3.95
N LYS A 174 14.38 4.45 3.68
CA LYS A 174 15.01 4.61 2.37
C LYS A 174 14.24 3.88 1.27
N LYS A 175 13.78 2.65 1.56
CA LYS A 175 12.99 1.86 0.61
C LYS A 175 11.64 2.52 0.31
N LYS A 176 10.90 2.98 1.33
CA LYS A 176 9.63 3.70 1.13
C LYS A 176 9.80 4.92 0.24
N ILE A 177 10.80 5.75 0.53
CA ILE A 177 11.07 6.97 -0.25
C ILE A 177 11.41 6.61 -1.71
N LYS A 178 12.22 5.57 -1.92
CA LYS A 178 12.57 5.10 -3.27
C LYS A 178 11.34 4.64 -4.04
N ASP A 179 10.49 3.82 -3.43
CA ASP A 179 9.30 3.27 -4.09
C ASP A 179 8.27 4.37 -4.37
N ILE A 180 8.05 5.32 -3.46
CA ILE A 180 7.18 6.49 -3.71
C ILE A 180 7.66 7.30 -4.92
N LYS A 181 8.96 7.50 -5.09
CA LYS A 181 9.52 8.17 -6.28
C LYS A 181 9.23 7.38 -7.56
N VAL A 182 9.37 6.05 -7.51
CA VAL A 182 9.01 5.17 -8.63
C VAL A 182 7.53 5.28 -8.95
N PHE A 183 6.65 5.29 -7.95
CA PHE A 183 5.20 5.40 -8.15
C PHE A 183 4.86 6.70 -8.87
N ARG A 184 5.35 7.83 -8.34
CA ARG A 184 5.16 9.15 -8.96
C ARG A 184 5.62 9.18 -10.41
N ASN A 185 6.80 8.64 -10.70
CA ASN A 185 7.36 8.66 -12.05
C ASN A 185 6.60 7.73 -13.00
N SER A 186 5.91 6.71 -12.47
CA SER A 186 5.12 5.74 -13.26
C SER A 186 3.71 6.25 -13.60
N LEU A 187 3.26 7.35 -13.00
CA LEU A 187 1.94 7.94 -13.30
C LEU A 187 1.88 8.54 -14.71
N TYR A 188 3.02 8.87 -15.32
CA TYR A 188 3.09 9.47 -16.64
C TYR A 188 3.73 8.51 -17.64
N ALA A 189 3.29 8.56 -18.90
CA ALA A 189 3.95 7.83 -19.97
C ALA A 189 5.41 8.34 -20.14
N PRO A 190 6.36 7.48 -20.52
CA PRO A 190 7.72 7.91 -20.83
C PRO A 190 7.72 9.01 -21.90
N GLY A 191 8.40 10.14 -21.64
CA GLY A 191 8.43 11.29 -22.55
C GLY A 191 7.25 12.26 -22.42
N TYR A 192 6.27 11.98 -21.55
CA TYR A 192 5.21 12.92 -21.23
C TYR A 192 5.73 13.95 -20.21
N LEU A 193 6.04 15.16 -20.68
CA LEU A 193 6.36 16.29 -19.80
C LEU A 193 5.10 16.67 -18.99
N PRO A 194 5.17 16.78 -17.65
CA PRO A 194 4.02 17.21 -16.85
C PRO A 194 3.66 18.67 -17.17
N ARG A 195 2.77 18.88 -18.15
CA ARG A 195 2.07 20.16 -18.27
C ARG A 195 0.97 20.19 -17.22
N LEU A 196 1.31 20.69 -16.03
CA LEU A 196 0.33 21.17 -15.05
C LEU A 196 -0.58 22.29 -15.63
N ASP A 197 -0.33 22.75 -16.85
CA ASP A 197 -0.97 23.92 -17.46
C ASP A 197 -2.06 23.63 -18.51
N ILE A 198 -2.38 22.37 -18.86
CA ILE A 198 -3.49 22.11 -19.82
C ILE A 198 -4.85 21.94 -19.13
N VAL A 199 -4.90 21.38 -17.91
CA VAL A 199 -6.17 20.94 -17.29
C VAL A 199 -6.64 21.84 -16.14
N ARG A 200 -6.20 23.10 -16.11
CA ARG A 200 -6.81 24.12 -15.22
C ARG A 200 -8.03 24.79 -15.84
N ALA A 201 -8.21 24.73 -17.15
CA ALA A 201 -9.25 25.49 -17.82
C ALA A 201 -10.68 24.97 -17.56
N ASN A 202 -10.88 23.67 -17.28
CA ASN A 202 -12.24 23.08 -17.19
C ASN A 202 -12.47 22.03 -16.08
N SER A 203 -11.52 21.77 -15.17
CA SER A 203 -11.74 20.79 -14.09
C SER A 203 -11.85 21.48 -12.74
N LYS A 204 -13.02 21.37 -12.08
CA LYS A 204 -13.09 21.61 -10.63
C LYS A 204 -12.19 20.57 -9.96
N SER A 205 -11.27 21.03 -9.12
CA SER A 205 -10.38 20.14 -8.39
C SER A 205 -11.20 19.12 -7.58
N PRO A 206 -10.69 17.90 -7.32
CA PRO A 206 -11.38 16.92 -6.50
C PRO A 206 -11.83 17.47 -5.14
N LEU A 207 -11.06 18.39 -4.55
CA LEU A 207 -11.39 19.10 -3.31
C LEU A 207 -12.60 20.03 -3.45
N GLN A 208 -12.79 20.69 -4.59
CA GLN A 208 -13.98 21.51 -4.85
C GLN A 208 -15.26 20.68 -5.05
N ARG A 209 -15.13 19.42 -5.48
CA ARG A 209 -16.28 18.53 -5.70
C ARG A 209 -16.87 18.02 -4.37
N LEU A 210 -16.02 17.77 -3.37
CA LEU A 210 -16.44 17.41 -2.01
C LEU A 210 -17.15 18.57 -1.28
N LEU A 211 -16.73 19.81 -1.53
CA LEU A 211 -17.34 21.00 -0.94
C LEU A 211 -18.70 21.34 -1.57
N SER A 212 -18.93 20.98 -2.84
CA SER A 212 -20.19 21.22 -3.55
C SER A 212 -21.32 20.25 -3.18
N ALA A 213 -21.05 19.17 -2.43
CA ALA A 213 -22.05 18.19 -2.01
C ALA A 213 -22.88 18.62 -0.78
N LYS A 214 -22.65 19.82 -0.24
CA LYS A 214 -23.42 20.41 0.86
C LYS A 214 -23.99 21.76 0.43
N CYS A 215 -24.99 21.77 -0.44
CA CYS A 215 -25.97 22.85 -0.60
C CYS A 215 -26.91 22.47 -1.75
N VAL A 216 -28.10 21.94 -1.46
CA VAL A 216 -29.39 22.41 -2.03
C VAL A 216 -30.50 21.92 -1.09
N SER A 217 -30.92 22.77 -0.15
CA SER A 217 -32.27 22.75 0.42
C SER A 217 -32.98 24.00 -0.09
N GLY A 218 -34.17 23.87 -0.67
CA GLY A 218 -35.04 25.02 -0.96
C GLY A 218 -35.81 24.97 -2.27
N THR A 219 -36.93 24.24 -2.24
CA THR A 219 -38.25 24.58 -2.84
C THR A 219 -38.37 25.12 -4.27
N GLY A 220 -39.07 24.34 -5.12
CA GLY A 220 -39.73 24.79 -6.34
C GLY A 220 -40.23 23.61 -7.20
N GLN A 221 -41.48 23.18 -7.00
CA GLN A 221 -42.19 22.17 -7.82
C GLN A 221 -42.41 22.72 -9.26
N VAL A 222 -42.47 21.89 -10.32
CA VAL A 222 -43.62 21.11 -10.84
C VAL A 222 -43.06 20.12 -11.90
N SER A 223 -43.18 18.79 -11.73
CA SER A 223 -44.18 17.83 -12.30
C SER A 223 -44.09 17.68 -13.84
N THR A 224 -44.03 16.51 -14.50
CA THR A 224 -44.39 15.09 -14.24
C THR A 224 -43.54 14.21 -15.18
N SER A 225 -43.04 13.02 -14.83
CA SER A 225 -43.76 11.73 -14.98
C SER A 225 -42.99 10.57 -14.31
N GLN A 226 -43.75 9.67 -13.68
CA GLN A 226 -43.36 8.61 -12.73
C GLN A 226 -42.72 7.37 -13.41
N ILE A 227 -41.58 6.87 -12.91
CA ILE A 227 -41.36 5.70 -12.02
C ILE A 227 -41.89 4.33 -12.52
N ARG A 228 -40.95 3.42 -12.84
CA ARG A 228 -40.84 2.04 -12.29
C ARG A 228 -39.36 1.63 -12.41
N LYS A 229 -38.62 1.63 -11.29
CA LYS A 229 -38.36 0.51 -10.36
C LYS A 229 -37.23 -0.41 -10.84
N ASP A 230 -36.06 -0.12 -10.29
CA ASP A 230 -35.07 -1.05 -9.75
C ASP A 230 -34.76 -2.32 -10.53
N GLN A 231 -33.54 -2.37 -11.06
CA GLN A 231 -32.64 -3.48 -10.76
C GLN A 231 -31.24 -2.92 -10.54
N LEU A 232 -30.87 -2.89 -9.25
CA LEU A 232 -29.50 -2.93 -8.78
C LEU A 232 -28.85 -4.18 -9.38
N ALA A 233 -27.89 -3.99 -10.27
CA ALA A 233 -26.82 -4.97 -10.45
C ALA A 233 -25.60 -4.37 -9.73
N GLU A 234 -25.56 -4.58 -8.41
CA GLU A 234 -24.28 -4.67 -7.73
C GLU A 234 -23.59 -5.92 -8.29
N ASP A 235 -22.61 -5.74 -9.17
CA ASP A 235 -21.61 -6.79 -9.40
C ASP A 235 -20.63 -6.76 -8.21
N ASP A 236 -21.15 -7.15 -7.05
CA ASP A 236 -20.40 -7.76 -5.96
C ASP A 236 -20.24 -9.24 -6.31
N GLU A 237 -19.21 -9.57 -7.08
CA GLU A 237 -18.72 -10.95 -7.14
C GLU A 237 -17.55 -11.05 -6.18
N GLY A 238 -17.88 -11.49 -4.97
CA GLY A 238 -16.93 -11.82 -3.93
C GLY A 238 -16.14 -13.08 -4.30
N GLU A 239 -14.87 -12.91 -4.61
CA GLU A 239 -13.93 -14.04 -4.50
C GLU A 239 -13.43 -14.15 -3.07
N LYS A 240 -14.05 -15.08 -2.34
CA LYS A 240 -13.50 -15.69 -1.12
C LYS A 240 -12.15 -16.31 -1.47
N SER A 241 -11.05 -15.69 -1.04
CA SER A 241 -9.77 -16.38 -0.98
C SER A 241 -9.85 -17.41 0.16
N VAL A 242 -10.26 -18.63 -0.18
CA VAL A 242 -10.08 -19.78 0.71
C VAL A 242 -8.60 -20.08 0.73
N PHE A 243 -7.92 -19.65 1.79
CA PHE A 243 -6.69 -20.32 2.23
C PHE A 243 -7.10 -21.72 2.68
N THR A 244 -6.86 -22.72 1.85
CA THR A 244 -6.85 -24.11 2.31
C THR A 244 -5.65 -24.29 3.23
N GLU A 245 -5.93 -24.40 4.53
CA GLU A 245 -5.11 -25.19 5.44
C GLU A 245 -5.12 -26.64 4.92
N GLU A 246 -4.05 -27.06 4.26
CA GLU A 246 -3.68 -28.46 4.27
C GLU A 246 -2.75 -28.69 5.44
N ASN A 247 -3.34 -29.22 6.50
CA ASN A 247 -2.63 -29.92 7.55
C ASN A 247 -3.09 -31.38 7.49
N SER A 248 -2.12 -32.31 7.58
CA SER A 248 -2.23 -33.77 7.78
C SER A 248 -2.54 -34.66 6.56
N PHE A 249 -1.89 -35.81 6.30
CA PHE A 249 -1.13 -36.72 7.19
C PHE A 249 -0.28 -37.71 6.34
N SER A 250 0.98 -37.96 6.71
CA SER A 250 1.67 -39.27 6.78
C SER A 250 3.06 -39.10 7.38
#